data_AF-A0A5N8X469-F1
#
_entry.id   AF-A0A5N8X469-F1
#
_cell.length_a   1.000
_cell.length_b   1.000
_cell.length_c   1.000
_cell.angle_alpha   90.00
_cell.angle_beta   90.00
_cell.angle_gamma   90.00
#
_symmetry.space_group_name_H-M   'P 1'
#
loop_
_entity.id
_entity.type
_entity.pdbx_description
1 polymer ?
#
loop_
_entity_poly.entity_id
_entity_poly.type
_entity_poly.pdbx_seq_one_letter_code
_entity_poly.pdbx_strand_id
1 'polypeptide(L)'
;METLRLQLRGHLDVLIPAVERAAARLPKGDGVRDRTRLSVAEARMRLRLGPGETLFLRVSVLLRLARSARSLCEHLENLGGDHP
;
A
#
# COMPACT_ATOMS: atom_id res chain seq x y z
N MET A 1 -17.22 -8.30 7.22
CA MET A 1 -15.85 -8.43 6.68
C MET A 1 -15.73 -7.91 5.26
N GLU A 2 -16.73 -8.11 4.40
CA GLU A 2 -16.67 -7.63 3.01
C GLU A 2 -16.59 -6.10 2.88
N THR A 3 -17.38 -5.35 3.66
CA THR A 3 -17.31 -3.87 3.67
C THR A 3 -15.91 -3.35 3.97
N LEU A 4 -15.26 -3.87 5.02
CA LEU A 4 -13.89 -3.48 5.38
C LEU A 4 -12.89 -3.85 4.28
N ARG A 5 -13.06 -5.03 3.64
CA ARG A 5 -12.21 -5.45 2.51
C ARG A 5 -12.32 -4.46 1.36
N LEU A 6 -13.55 -4.08 0.98
CA LEU A 6 -13.79 -3.10 -0.09
C LEU A 6 -13.25 -1.72 0.26
N GLN A 7 -13.42 -1.24 1.50
CA GLN A 7 -12.86 0.02 1.97
C GLN A 7 -11.33 0.04 1.87
N LEU A 8 -10.66 -1.00 2.39
CA LEU A 8 -9.20 -1.11 2.31
C LEU A 8 -8.70 -1.16 0.87
N ARG A 9 -9.42 -1.81 -0.04
CA ARG A 9 -9.08 -1.81 -1.48
C ARG A 9 -9.21 -0.40 -2.07
N GLY A 10 -10.31 0.29 -1.79
CA GLY A 10 -10.50 1.67 -2.22
C GLY A 10 -9.41 2.62 -1.70
N HIS A 11 -8.96 2.45 -0.45
CA HIS A 11 -7.82 3.19 0.07
C HIS A 11 -6.53 2.90 -0.69
N LEU A 12 -6.25 1.63 -1.00
CA LEU A 12 -5.07 1.26 -1.77
C LEU A 12 -5.12 1.78 -3.21
N ASP A 13 -6.29 1.81 -3.85
CA ASP A 13 -6.48 2.36 -5.20
C ASP A 13 -6.11 3.85 -5.26
N VAL A 14 -6.26 4.59 -4.16
CA VAL A 14 -5.86 6.01 -4.05
C VAL A 14 -4.41 6.17 -3.59
N LEU A 15 -3.97 5.39 -2.59
CA LEU A 15 -2.64 5.51 -2.00
C LEU A 15 -1.53 5.11 -2.97
N ILE A 16 -1.71 4.02 -3.73
CA ILE A 16 -0.71 3.52 -4.67
C ILE A 16 -0.25 4.61 -5.66
N PRO A 17 -1.14 5.26 -6.44
CA PRO A 17 -0.71 6.29 -7.38
C PRO A 17 -0.19 7.57 -6.70
N ALA A 18 -0.63 7.88 -5.48
CA ALA A 18 -0.08 9.01 -4.72
C ALA A 18 1.39 8.76 -4.33
N VAL A 19 1.65 7.58 -3.76
CA VAL A 19 2.99 7.16 -3.33
C VAL A 19 3.94 6.99 -4.52
N GLU A 20 3.48 6.42 -5.64
CA GLU A 20 4.31 6.32 -6.85
C GLU A 20 4.75 7.68 -7.39
N ARG A 21 3.84 8.65 -7.43
CA ARG A 21 4.17 10.02 -7.85
C ARG A 21 5.14 10.69 -6.89
N ALA A 22 4.96 10.51 -5.59
CA ALA A 22 5.87 11.05 -4.58
C ALA A 22 7.28 10.44 -4.73
N ALA A 23 7.38 9.12 -4.86
CA ALA A 23 8.64 8.41 -5.04
C ALA A 23 9.31 8.72 -6.39
N ALA A 24 8.56 9.05 -7.44
CA ALA A 24 9.12 9.42 -8.74
C ALA A 24 9.94 10.73 -8.70
N ARG A 25 9.72 11.59 -7.69
CA ARG A 25 10.49 12.82 -7.48
C ARG A 25 11.92 12.57 -6.97
N LEU A 26 12.19 11.38 -6.42
CA LEU A 26 13.51 11.03 -5.93
C LEU A 26 14.44 10.60 -7.08
N PRO A 27 15.78 10.77 -6.92
CA PRO A 27 16.76 10.31 -7.89
C PRO A 27 16.69 8.81 -8.18
N LYS A 28 17.28 8.36 -9.28
CA LYS A 28 17.44 6.92 -9.54
C LYS A 28 18.53 6.37 -8.62
N GLY A 29 18.34 5.16 -8.09
CA GLY A 29 19.27 4.54 -7.14
C GLY A 29 19.12 5.05 -5.70
N ASP A 30 18.15 5.91 -5.43
CA ASP A 30 17.80 6.32 -4.07
C ASP A 30 17.13 5.14 -3.32
N GLY A 31 17.68 4.79 -2.16
CA GLY A 31 17.19 3.64 -1.37
C GLY A 31 15.77 3.81 -0.84
N VAL A 32 15.32 5.05 -0.59
CA VAL A 32 13.94 5.34 -0.18
C VAL A 32 13.01 5.11 -1.38
N ARG A 33 13.38 5.60 -2.56
CA ARG A 33 12.63 5.37 -3.80
C ARG A 33 12.42 3.88 -4.07
N ASP A 34 13.48 3.09 -3.97
CA ASP A 34 13.43 1.65 -4.26
C ASP A 34 12.59 0.89 -3.23
N ARG A 35 12.74 1.22 -1.94
CA ARG A 35 11.91 0.67 -0.86
C ARG A 35 10.43 0.99 -1.07
N THR A 36 10.12 2.24 -1.40
CA THR A 36 8.73 2.66 -1.65
C THR A 36 8.13 1.94 -2.85
N ARG A 37 8.88 1.79 -3.94
CA ARG A 37 8.45 1.03 -5.13
C ARG A 37 8.15 -0.43 -4.79
N LEU A 38 8.96 -1.05 -3.94
CA LEU A 38 8.71 -2.40 -3.48
C LEU A 38 7.40 -2.50 -2.68
N SER A 39 7.15 -1.57 -1.76
CA SER A 39 5.89 -1.52 -0.99
C SER A 39 4.66 -1.35 -1.90
N VAL A 40 4.77 -0.50 -2.93
CA VAL A 40 3.73 -0.36 -3.96
C VAL A 40 3.49 -1.67 -4.73
N ALA A 41 4.55 -2.35 -5.17
CA ALA A 41 4.43 -3.62 -5.88
C ALA A 41 3.75 -4.69 -5.00
N GLU A 42 4.09 -4.74 -3.72
CA GLU A 42 3.49 -5.66 -2.76
C GLU A 42 2.00 -5.36 -2.51
N ALA A 43 1.64 -4.07 -2.40
CA ALA A 43 0.25 -3.65 -2.28
C ALA A 43 -0.58 -4.07 -3.50
N ARG A 44 -0.05 -3.88 -4.72
CA ARG A 44 -0.68 -4.35 -5.97
C ARG A 44 -0.87 -5.86 -5.99
N MET A 45 0.13 -6.62 -5.54
CA MET A 45 0.02 -8.08 -5.44
C MET A 45 -1.13 -8.46 -4.50
N ARG A 46 -1.25 -7.79 -3.35
CA ARG A 46 -2.31 -8.07 -2.37
C ARG A 46 -3.71 -7.68 -2.87
N LEU A 47 -3.84 -6.67 -3.72
CA LEU A 47 -5.10 -6.33 -4.39
C LEU A 47 -5.61 -7.43 -5.34
N ARG A 48 -4.74 -8.34 -5.78
CA ARG A 48 -5.14 -9.51 -6.60
C ARG A 48 -5.70 -10.66 -5.77
N LEU A 49 -5.58 -10.60 -4.44
CA LEU A 49 -6.16 -11.62 -3.57
C LEU A 49 -7.68 -11.53 -3.59
N GLY A 50 -8.33 -12.68 -3.76
CA GLY A 50 -9.77 -12.83 -3.56
C GLY A 50 -10.17 -12.66 -2.08
N PRO A 51 -11.48 -12.72 -1.77
CA PRO A 51 -11.97 -12.53 -0.40
C PRO A 51 -11.51 -13.63 0.58
N GLY A 52 -11.11 -14.81 0.09
CA GLY A 52 -10.78 -15.97 0.91
C GLY A 52 -12.01 -16.84 1.22
N GLU A 53 -11.84 -18.15 1.10
CA GLU A 53 -12.95 -19.11 1.22
C GLU A 53 -13.30 -19.42 2.68
N THR A 54 -12.30 -19.44 3.57
CA THR A 54 -12.47 -19.68 5.01
C THR A 54 -12.38 -18.40 5.82
N LEU A 55 -12.90 -18.43 7.06
CA LEU A 55 -12.78 -17.32 8.01
C LEU A 55 -11.31 -16.90 8.22
N PHE A 56 -10.42 -17.89 8.38
CA PHE A 56 -8.98 -17.65 8.54
C PHE A 56 -8.38 -16.93 7.33
N LEU A 57 -8.70 -17.38 6.12
CA LEU A 57 -8.21 -16.73 4.89
C LEU A 57 -8.78 -15.31 4.73
N ARG A 58 -10.05 -15.09 5.05
CA ARG A 58 -10.69 -13.75 5.02
C ARG A 58 -9.97 -12.77 5.94
N VAL A 59 -9.67 -13.17 7.17
CA VAL A 59 -8.93 -12.34 8.13
C VAL A 59 -7.51 -12.08 7.64
N SER A 60 -6.83 -13.11 7.12
CA SER A 60 -5.48 -12.97 6.56
C SER A 60 -5.43 -11.96 5.40
N VAL A 61 -6.40 -12.00 4.48
CA VAL A 61 -6.53 -11.03 3.39
C VAL A 61 -6.73 -9.61 3.94
N LEU A 62 -7.64 -9.43 4.90
CA LEU A 62 -7.88 -8.13 5.53
C LEU A 62 -6.61 -7.55 6.18
N LEU A 63 -5.89 -8.36 6.95
CA LEU A 63 -4.65 -7.93 7.60
C LEU A 63 -3.57 -7.53 6.60
N ARG A 64 -3.43 -8.27 5.49
CA ARG A 64 -2.47 -7.94 4.42
C ARG A 64 -2.83 -6.62 3.74
N LEU A 65 -4.10 -6.38 3.45
CA LEU A 65 -4.56 -5.11 2.88
C LEU A 65 -4.35 -3.95 3.86
N ALA A 66 -4.71 -4.12 5.14
CA ALA A 66 -4.54 -3.10 6.17
C ALA A 66 -3.07 -2.73 6.39
N ARG A 67 -2.16 -3.72 6.45
CA ARG A 67 -0.72 -3.48 6.56
C ARG A 67 -0.16 -2.73 5.35
N SER A 68 -0.66 -3.03 4.15
CA SER A 68 -0.26 -2.32 2.94
C SER A 68 -0.72 -0.86 2.99
N ALA A 69 -1.99 -0.62 3.38
CA ALA A 69 -2.53 0.73 3.48
C ALA A 69 -1.72 1.56 4.48
N ARG A 70 -1.44 1.00 5.66
CA ARG A 70 -0.59 1.64 6.67
C ARG A 70 0.81 1.96 6.14
N SER A 71 1.52 0.99 5.57
CA SER A 71 2.88 1.21 5.04
C SER A 71 2.91 2.26 3.93
N LEU A 72 1.90 2.31 3.06
CA LEU A 72 1.81 3.33 2.02
C LEU A 72 1.51 4.72 2.59
N CYS A 73 0.67 4.84 3.62
CA CYS A 73 0.51 6.11 4.34
C CYS A 73 1.84 6.58 4.96
N GLU A 74 2.54 5.69 5.67
CA GLU A 74 3.85 5.99 6.26
C GLU A 74 4.86 6.44 5.20
N HIS A 75 4.88 5.79 4.02
CA HIS A 75 5.72 6.25 2.91
C HIS A 75 5.29 7.62 2.40
N LEU A 76 4.00 7.86 2.22
CA LEU A 76 3.50 9.14 1.70
C LEU A 76 3.82 10.30 2.65
N GLU A 77 3.65 10.10 3.96
CA GLU A 77 4.01 11.08 4.99
C GLU A 77 5.51 11.40 4.97
N ASN A 78 6.35 10.36 4.91
CA ASN A 78 7.81 10.53 4.88
C ASN A 78 8.34 11.11 3.54
N LEU A 79 7.61 10.94 2.43
CA LEU A 79 7.96 11.49 1.11
C LEU A 79 7.32 12.87 0.83
N GLY A 80 6.27 13.21 1.59
CA GLY A 80 5.51 14.45 1.47
C GLY A 80 5.87 15.49 2.53
N GLY A 81 6.55 15.08 3.60
CA GLY A 81 7.16 15.99 4.55
C GLY A 81 8.34 16.71 3.90
N ASP A 82 8.18 17.99 3.59
CA ASP A 82 9.28 18.94 3.78
C ASP A 82 9.71 18.80 5.25
N HIS A 83 10.74 17.99 5.50
CA HIS A 83 11.48 18.14 6.74
C HIS A 83 12.37 19.38 6.60
N PRO A 84 12.34 20.32 7.57
CA PRO A 84 13.27 21.44 7.59
C PRO A 84 14.73 20.99 7.68
#